data_AF-A0A6M2AC35-F1
#
_entry.id   AF-A0A6M2AC35-F1
#
_cell.length_a   1.000
_cell.length_b   1.000
_cell.length_c   1.000
_cell.angle_alpha   90.00
_cell.angle_beta   90.00
_cell.angle_gamma   90.00
#
_symmetry.space_group_name_H-M   'P 1'
#
loop_
_entity.id
_entity.type
_entity.pdbx_description
1 polymer ?
#
loop_
_entity_poly.entity_id
_entity_poly.type
_entity_poly.pdbx_seq_one_letter_code
_entity_poly.pdbx_strand_id
1 'polypeptide(L)'
;MSTLGVRACTVFPNPDLEDPDLKDLVLPNISKDTTPKAYDDLVARFPNFKVEKHNCFGFTTVHLAARMGNILLLKHIVEIEGKNLINMGTRYGLTSLLCASLCEDIAAGYLAAKELINLGADVNITTIKSISSDFPSQVTPLWVAAVKTKNLKLIKLLLFNGAILHPQNEIRVDAEKNAALKDDVTDLLTKAKDEIIEVYNRIASTELCLTKCFAIPSDVARQVRDQMLEDYIDNI
;
A
#
# COMPACT_ATOMS: atom_id res chain seq x y z
N MET A 1 13.17 28.41 -18.99
CA MET A 1 12.74 28.53 -17.59
C MET A 1 11.26 28.21 -17.54
N SER A 2 10.92 26.93 -17.45
CA SER A 2 9.53 26.48 -17.38
C SER A 2 9.03 26.64 -15.96
N THR A 3 7.91 27.36 -15.84
CA THR A 3 7.08 27.53 -14.65
C THR A 3 6.74 26.16 -14.06
N LEU A 4 7.30 25.85 -12.89
CA LEU A 4 6.83 24.82 -11.98
C LEU A 4 5.46 25.25 -11.44
N GLY A 5 4.44 25.06 -12.28
CA GLY A 5 3.05 25.31 -11.99
C GLY A 5 2.56 24.36 -10.92
N VAL A 6 2.32 24.95 -9.75
CA VAL A 6 1.60 24.42 -8.59
C VAL A 6 0.38 23.60 -9.01
N ARG A 7 0.30 22.34 -8.56
CA ARG A 7 -0.94 21.65 -8.14
C ARG A 7 -0.66 20.25 -7.58
N ALA A 8 -0.19 20.21 -6.34
CA ALA A 8 -0.24 18.99 -5.51
C ALA A 8 -1.62 18.81 -4.81
N CYS A 9 -2.63 19.62 -5.15
CA CYS A 9 -3.90 19.73 -4.43
C CYS A 9 -5.16 19.38 -5.24
N THR A 10 -5.14 18.38 -6.13
CA THR A 10 -6.33 18.12 -7.00
C THR A 10 -7.20 16.93 -6.60
N VAL A 11 -6.96 16.24 -5.49
CA VAL A 11 -7.77 15.03 -5.16
C VAL A 11 -8.62 15.13 -3.90
N PHE A 12 -8.44 16.14 -3.03
CA PHE A 12 -9.36 16.38 -1.91
C PHE A 12 -9.69 17.87 -1.77
N PRO A 13 -10.69 18.39 -2.49
CA PRO A 13 -11.14 19.76 -2.35
C PRO A 13 -12.11 19.81 -1.17
N ASN A 14 -11.60 19.89 0.06
CA ASN A 14 -12.41 20.40 1.15
C ASN A 14 -11.75 21.68 1.71
N PRO A 15 -12.18 22.86 1.23
CA PRO A 15 -11.57 24.15 1.59
C PRO A 15 -11.78 24.54 3.06
N ASP A 16 -12.69 23.88 3.78
CA ASP A 16 -13.02 24.20 5.18
C ASP A 16 -11.99 23.64 6.20
N LEU A 17 -10.93 22.96 5.73
CA LEU A 17 -9.96 22.25 6.57
C LEU A 17 -8.51 22.77 6.41
N GLU A 18 -8.33 23.94 5.79
CA GLU A 18 -7.02 24.57 5.67
C GLU A 18 -6.52 25.10 7.02
N ASP A 19 -5.51 24.44 7.59
CA ASP A 19 -4.77 24.93 8.76
C ASP A 19 -3.88 26.12 8.37
N PRO A 20 -4.13 27.34 8.88
CA PRO A 20 -3.39 28.53 8.50
C PRO A 20 -1.90 28.45 8.80
N ASP A 21 -1.47 27.66 9.79
CA ASP A 21 -0.07 27.53 10.20
C ASP A 21 0.75 26.57 9.31
N LEU A 22 0.09 25.86 8.39
CA LEU A 22 0.72 24.89 7.46
C LEU A 22 0.58 25.29 5.98
N LYS A 23 0.03 26.47 5.69
CA LYS A 23 -0.08 27.02 4.33
C LYS A 23 1.26 27.27 3.68
N ASP A 24 2.29 27.50 4.49
CA ASP A 24 3.65 27.83 4.05
C ASP A 24 4.57 26.61 3.95
N LEU A 25 4.12 25.41 4.34
CA LEU A 25 4.94 24.20 4.20
C LEU A 25 4.86 23.66 2.77
N VAL A 26 5.77 24.16 1.93
CA VAL A 26 5.97 23.65 0.57
C VAL A 26 6.57 22.25 0.66
N LEU A 27 5.73 21.22 0.55
CA LEU A 27 6.26 19.89 0.26
C LEU A 27 6.96 19.93 -1.11
N PRO A 28 8.05 19.17 -1.27
CA PRO A 28 8.62 18.82 -2.56
C PRO A 28 7.50 18.45 -3.53
N ASN A 29 7.49 19.04 -4.72
CA ASN A 29 6.62 18.55 -5.77
C ASN A 29 7.19 17.21 -6.26
N ILE A 30 6.85 16.13 -5.55
CA ILE A 30 7.30 14.78 -5.88
C ILE A 30 6.47 14.29 -7.05
N SER A 31 7.14 14.12 -8.17
CA SER A 31 6.61 13.42 -9.34
C SER A 31 7.15 12.00 -9.40
N LYS A 32 6.57 11.21 -10.31
CA LYS A 32 7.10 9.90 -10.69
C LYS A 32 8.57 9.94 -11.17
N ASP A 33 9.01 11.08 -11.70
CA ASP A 33 10.34 11.27 -12.28
C ASP A 33 11.34 11.87 -11.27
N THR A 34 10.92 12.09 -10.03
CA THR A 34 11.79 12.66 -9.00
C THR A 34 12.87 11.65 -8.61
N THR A 35 14.12 12.00 -8.83
CA THR A 35 15.26 11.14 -8.48
C THR A 35 15.67 11.34 -7.02
N PRO A 36 16.29 10.33 -6.37
CA PRO A 36 16.89 10.46 -5.05
C PRO A 36 17.80 11.69 -4.93
N LYS A 37 18.66 11.91 -5.93
CA LYS A 37 19.55 13.07 -5.96
C LYS A 37 18.80 14.40 -5.99
N ALA A 38 17.74 14.50 -6.81
CA ALA A 38 16.92 15.70 -6.86
C ALA A 38 16.18 15.95 -5.52
N TYR A 39 15.83 14.88 -4.80
CA TYR A 39 15.29 14.97 -3.46
C TYR A 39 16.33 15.45 -2.45
N ASP A 40 17.55 14.90 -2.46
CA ASP A 40 18.63 15.33 -1.57
C ASP A 40 19.01 16.80 -1.78
N ASP A 41 19.14 17.22 -3.05
CA ASP A 41 19.39 18.60 -3.44
C ASP A 41 18.29 19.54 -2.92
N LEU A 42 17.06 19.04 -2.82
CA LEU A 42 15.92 19.80 -2.33
C LEU A 42 15.92 19.89 -0.80
N VAL A 43 16.13 18.77 -0.11
CA VAL A 43 16.25 18.74 1.36
C VAL A 43 17.38 19.67 1.81
N ALA A 44 18.52 19.66 1.11
CA ALA A 44 19.65 20.54 1.41
C ALA A 44 19.34 22.04 1.22
N ARG A 45 18.45 22.39 0.28
CA ARG A 45 18.05 23.78 0.03
C ARG A 45 17.04 24.31 1.06
N PHE A 46 16.30 23.43 1.70
CA PHE A 46 15.26 23.78 2.66
C PHE A 46 15.59 23.23 4.05
N PRO A 47 16.46 23.89 4.84
CA PRO A 47 16.88 23.41 6.17
C PRO A 47 15.74 23.33 7.21
N ASN A 48 14.58 23.95 6.94
CA ASN A 48 13.36 23.83 7.73
C ASN A 48 12.44 22.69 7.28
N PHE A 49 12.81 21.97 6.21
CA PHE A 49 12.11 20.80 5.75
C PHE A 49 12.37 19.65 6.72
N LYS A 50 11.48 19.52 7.70
CA LYS A 50 11.42 18.29 8.50
C LYS A 50 10.61 17.29 7.69
N VAL A 51 11.18 16.14 7.35
CA VAL A 51 10.49 15.11 6.55
C VAL A 51 9.29 14.51 7.30
N GLU A 52 9.34 14.58 8.64
CA GLU A 52 8.22 14.29 9.53
C GLU A 52 7.13 15.38 9.57
N LYS A 53 7.41 16.59 9.05
CA LYS A 53 6.40 17.66 8.97
C LYS A 53 5.56 17.49 7.72
N HIS A 54 4.27 17.37 7.98
CA HIS A 54 3.24 17.14 7.00
C HIS A 54 2.84 18.41 6.24
N ASN A 55 2.35 18.30 5.00
CA ASN A 55 1.51 19.37 4.44
C ASN A 55 0.24 19.59 5.29
N CYS A 56 -0.57 20.59 4.94
CA CYS A 56 -1.85 20.89 5.59
C CYS A 56 -2.80 19.68 5.74
N PHE A 57 -2.61 18.61 4.96
CA PHE A 57 -3.41 17.38 4.97
C PHE A 57 -2.77 16.21 5.74
N GLY A 58 -1.56 16.35 6.29
CA GLY A 58 -0.89 15.24 6.96
C GLY A 58 0.03 14.39 6.07
N PHE A 59 0.25 14.75 4.79
CA PHE A 59 1.11 13.93 3.93
C PHE A 59 2.58 14.19 4.21
N THR A 60 3.33 13.09 4.34
CA THR A 60 4.80 13.10 4.31
C THR A 60 5.30 12.79 2.89
N THR A 61 6.61 12.94 2.69
CA THR A 61 7.29 12.60 1.44
C THR A 61 7.08 11.13 1.03
N VAL A 62 7.07 10.20 1.99
CA VAL A 62 6.86 8.76 1.71
C VAL A 62 5.46 8.49 1.17
N HIS A 63 4.42 9.16 1.71
CA HIS A 63 3.06 9.05 1.19
C HIS A 63 2.97 9.47 -0.28
N LEU A 64 3.63 10.57 -0.64
CA LEU A 64 3.67 11.09 -2.00
C LEU A 64 4.45 10.15 -2.93
N ALA A 65 5.62 9.69 -2.51
CA ALA A 65 6.42 8.74 -3.28
C ALA A 65 5.65 7.43 -3.56
N ALA A 66 4.95 6.91 -2.54
CA ALA A 66 4.09 5.74 -2.64
C ALA A 66 2.93 5.97 -3.62
N ARG A 67 2.24 7.11 -3.51
CA ARG A 67 1.14 7.49 -4.40
C ARG A 67 1.57 7.63 -5.85
N MET A 68 2.78 8.14 -6.07
CA MET A 68 3.35 8.28 -7.42
C MET A 68 3.96 6.98 -7.95
N GLY A 69 4.00 5.91 -7.15
CA GLY A 69 4.63 4.64 -7.53
C GLY A 69 6.15 4.74 -7.70
N ASN A 70 6.79 5.76 -7.11
CA ASN A 70 8.22 6.01 -7.25
C ASN A 70 9.01 5.18 -6.22
N ILE A 71 9.31 3.94 -6.59
CA ILE A 71 9.97 2.93 -5.73
C ILE A 71 11.38 3.37 -5.33
N LEU A 72 12.15 3.94 -6.26
CA LEU A 72 13.53 4.34 -6.02
C LEU A 72 13.60 5.45 -4.96
N LEU A 73 12.72 6.45 -5.09
CA LEU A 73 12.63 7.51 -4.10
C LEU A 73 12.07 7.00 -2.77
N LEU A 74 11.08 6.10 -2.80
CA LEU A 74 10.51 5.48 -1.60
C LEU A 74 11.57 4.77 -0.76
N LYS A 75 12.43 3.96 -1.39
CA LYS A 75 13.57 3.29 -0.72
C LYS A 75 14.50 4.30 -0.08
N HIS A 76 14.93 5.28 -0.89
CA HIS A 76 15.86 6.31 -0.46
C HIS A 76 15.36 7.11 0.76
N ILE A 77 14.07 7.49 0.77
CA ILE A 77 13.50 8.22 1.92
C ILE A 77 13.47 7.34 3.17
N VAL A 78 13.06 6.07 3.04
CA VAL A 78 13.00 5.15 4.20
C VAL A 78 14.40 4.82 4.73
N GLU A 79 15.43 4.80 3.87
CA GLU A 79 16.82 4.62 4.27
C GLU A 79 17.36 5.81 5.08
N ILE A 80 17.00 7.05 4.69
CA ILE A 80 17.46 8.27 5.37
C ILE A 80 16.70 8.51 6.67
N GLU A 81 15.37 8.41 6.63
CA GLU A 81 14.48 8.85 7.72
C GLU A 81 14.03 7.69 8.63
N GLY A 82 14.25 6.45 8.18
CA GLY A 82 13.91 5.24 8.92
C GLY A 82 12.48 4.73 8.70
N LYS A 83 12.25 3.53 9.21
CA LYS A 83 11.01 2.74 9.01
C LYS A 83 9.78 3.30 9.76
N ASN A 84 9.98 4.23 10.70
CA ASN A 84 8.89 4.81 11.49
C ASN A 84 7.85 5.55 10.62
N LEU A 85 8.24 6.00 9.42
CA LEU A 85 7.36 6.70 8.49
C LEU A 85 6.37 5.79 7.74
N ILE A 86 6.62 4.48 7.68
CA ILE A 86 5.87 3.55 6.81
C ILE A 86 4.40 3.46 7.23
N ASN A 87 4.18 3.30 8.53
CA ASN A 87 2.86 3.14 9.15
C ASN A 87 2.29 4.46 9.69
N MET A 88 3.01 5.57 9.50
CA MET A 88 2.52 6.88 9.88
C MET A 88 1.29 7.24 9.02
N GLY A 89 0.21 7.64 9.67
CA GLY A 89 -1.00 8.09 8.99
C GLY A 89 -1.00 9.59 8.74
N THR A 90 -1.65 10.04 7.67
CA THR A 90 -2.01 11.45 7.50
C THR A 90 -3.09 11.90 8.49
N ARG A 91 -3.58 13.15 8.39
CA ARG A 91 -4.71 13.66 9.20
C ARG A 91 -6.02 12.89 8.97
N TYR A 92 -6.09 12.15 7.87
CA TYR A 92 -7.20 11.26 7.52
C TYR A 92 -6.92 9.79 7.85
N GLY A 93 -5.73 9.47 8.36
CA GLY A 93 -5.27 8.11 8.62
C GLY A 93 -4.88 7.36 7.35
N LEU A 94 -4.57 8.06 6.25
CA LEU A 94 -3.99 7.41 5.08
C LEU A 94 -2.54 7.05 5.41
N THR A 95 -2.18 5.78 5.30
CA THR A 95 -0.78 5.34 5.36
C THR A 95 -0.12 5.40 3.99
N SER A 96 1.19 5.22 3.95
CA SER A 96 1.94 5.09 2.70
C SER A 96 1.42 3.92 1.84
N LEU A 97 1.03 2.80 2.46
CA LEU A 97 0.44 1.66 1.76
C LEU A 97 -0.94 1.98 1.16
N LEU A 98 -1.82 2.67 1.90
CA LEU A 98 -3.09 3.17 1.37
C LEU A 98 -2.87 4.12 0.17
N CYS A 99 -1.83 4.94 0.23
CA CYS A 99 -1.47 5.84 -0.87
C CYS A 99 -0.97 5.07 -2.10
N ALA A 100 -0.17 4.02 -1.93
CA ALA A 100 0.24 3.14 -3.03
C ALA A 100 -0.97 2.43 -3.68
N SER A 101 -1.95 2.02 -2.88
CA SER A 101 -3.21 1.45 -3.39
C SER A 101 -4.05 2.44 -4.21
N LEU A 102 -3.82 3.74 -4.05
CA LEU A 102 -4.47 4.83 -4.80
C LEU A 102 -3.63 5.32 -5.99
N CYS A 103 -2.52 4.65 -6.31
CA CYS A 103 -1.71 5.01 -7.47
C CYS A 103 -2.51 4.89 -8.76
N GLU A 104 -2.38 5.89 -9.64
CA GLU A 104 -3.03 5.88 -10.96
C GLU A 104 -2.41 4.81 -11.87
N ASP A 105 -1.10 4.59 -11.74
CA ASP A 105 -0.40 3.51 -12.42
C ASP A 105 -0.52 2.22 -11.60
N ILE A 106 -1.35 1.30 -12.10
CA ILE A 106 -1.65 0.01 -11.47
C ILE A 106 -0.37 -0.81 -11.23
N ALA A 107 0.58 -0.79 -12.16
CA ALA A 107 1.81 -1.56 -12.05
C ALA A 107 2.77 -0.92 -11.03
N ALA A 108 2.94 0.41 -11.10
CA ALA A 108 3.79 1.13 -10.16
C ALA A 108 3.23 1.09 -8.72
N GLY A 109 1.91 1.19 -8.56
CA GLY A 109 1.23 1.05 -7.28
C GLY A 109 1.42 -0.34 -6.66
N TYR A 110 1.33 -1.40 -7.46
CA TYR A 110 1.64 -2.76 -7.00
C TYR A 110 3.09 -2.88 -6.50
N LEU A 111 4.06 -2.40 -7.28
CA LEU A 111 5.48 -2.48 -6.90
C LEU A 111 5.80 -1.63 -5.66
N ALA A 112 5.21 -0.45 -5.54
CA ALA A 112 5.36 0.40 -4.35
C ALA A 112 4.74 -0.26 -3.11
N ALA A 113 3.56 -0.88 -3.25
CA ALA A 113 2.92 -1.61 -2.15
C ALA A 113 3.75 -2.84 -1.73
N LYS A 114 4.29 -3.60 -2.70
CA LYS A 114 5.20 -4.72 -2.43
C LYS A 114 6.41 -4.28 -1.65
N GLU A 115 7.05 -3.19 -2.07
CA GLU A 115 8.20 -2.65 -1.36
C GLU A 115 7.84 -2.18 0.05
N LEU A 116 6.71 -1.48 0.23
CA LEU A 116 6.25 -1.05 1.55
C LEU A 116 5.99 -2.22 2.49
N ILE A 117 5.36 -3.30 2.01
CA ILE A 117 5.14 -4.52 2.80
C ILE A 117 6.48 -5.16 3.20
N ASN A 118 7.43 -5.27 2.26
CA ASN A 118 8.78 -5.77 2.54
C ASN A 118 9.53 -4.92 3.58
N LEU A 119 9.27 -3.61 3.60
CA LEU A 119 9.84 -2.69 4.57
C LEU A 119 9.14 -2.74 5.95
N GLY A 120 8.03 -3.46 6.09
CA GLY A 120 7.28 -3.67 7.34
C GLY A 120 5.98 -2.88 7.45
N ALA A 121 5.35 -2.53 6.33
CA ALA A 121 4.03 -1.88 6.33
C ALA A 121 2.95 -2.82 6.87
N ASP A 122 2.13 -2.30 7.78
CA ASP A 122 0.93 -3.00 8.26
C ASP A 122 -0.20 -2.87 7.22
N VAL A 123 -0.65 -4.02 6.72
CA VAL A 123 -1.66 -4.13 5.67
C VAL A 123 -3.08 -3.84 6.14
N ASN A 124 -3.30 -3.71 7.45
CA ASN A 124 -4.62 -3.58 8.07
C ASN A 124 -4.89 -2.19 8.65
N ILE A 125 -3.94 -1.26 8.59
CA ILE A 125 -4.19 0.12 9.04
C ILE A 125 -5.25 0.77 8.16
N THR A 126 -6.20 1.44 8.81
CA THR A 126 -7.34 2.06 8.13
C THR A 126 -7.40 3.57 8.30
N THR A 127 -8.16 4.19 7.41
CA THR A 127 -8.48 5.60 7.53
C THR A 127 -9.33 5.87 8.76
N ILE A 128 -9.01 6.94 9.47
CA ILE A 128 -9.75 7.33 10.69
C ILE A 128 -10.96 8.22 10.37
N LYS A 129 -10.96 8.86 9.20
CA LYS A 129 -12.01 9.79 8.76
C LYS A 129 -12.46 9.44 7.35
N SER A 130 -13.74 9.67 7.09
CA SER A 130 -14.24 9.69 5.71
C SER A 130 -13.61 10.87 4.97
N ILE A 131 -13.13 10.61 3.77
CA ILE A 131 -12.41 11.61 2.97
C ILE A 131 -13.33 12.21 1.89
N SER A 132 -14.34 11.47 1.47
CA SER A 132 -15.41 11.91 0.59
C SER A 132 -16.61 10.97 0.72
N SER A 133 -17.74 11.30 0.08
CA SER A 133 -18.90 10.40 -0.02
C SER A 133 -18.53 9.03 -0.59
N ASP A 134 -17.54 9.01 -1.50
CA ASP A 134 -17.08 7.80 -2.17
C ASP A 134 -15.93 7.10 -1.44
N PHE A 135 -15.50 7.66 -0.30
CA PHE A 135 -14.41 7.15 0.52
C PHE A 135 -14.87 7.10 1.98
N PRO A 136 -15.45 5.96 2.41
CA PRO A 136 -15.95 5.82 3.77
C PRO A 136 -14.81 5.91 4.80
N SER A 137 -15.16 6.07 6.07
CA SER A 137 -14.18 5.88 7.14
C SER A 137 -13.78 4.40 7.23
N GLN A 138 -12.62 4.13 7.84
CA GLN A 138 -12.15 2.78 8.16
C GLN A 138 -11.92 1.91 6.92
N VAL A 139 -11.41 2.55 5.87
CA VAL A 139 -11.03 1.89 4.62
C VAL A 139 -9.64 1.27 4.77
N THR A 140 -9.50 0.01 4.34
CA THR A 140 -8.23 -0.73 4.31
C THR A 140 -7.56 -0.64 2.93
N PRO A 141 -6.24 -0.90 2.84
CA PRO A 141 -5.55 -1.04 1.55
C PRO A 141 -6.24 -2.02 0.60
N LEU A 142 -6.78 -3.13 1.12
CA LEU A 142 -7.48 -4.15 0.33
C LEU A 142 -8.79 -3.60 -0.25
N TRP A 143 -9.57 -2.86 0.54
CA TRP A 143 -10.79 -2.24 0.04
C TRP A 143 -10.50 -1.28 -1.10
N VAL A 144 -9.46 -0.44 -0.97
CA VAL A 144 -9.05 0.48 -2.04
C VAL A 144 -8.65 -0.31 -3.30
N ALA A 145 -7.82 -1.34 -3.13
CA ALA A 145 -7.37 -2.17 -4.24
C ALA A 145 -8.53 -2.85 -4.99
N ALA A 146 -9.54 -3.31 -4.26
CA ALA A 146 -10.68 -4.03 -4.81
C ALA A 146 -11.74 -3.10 -5.43
N VAL A 147 -12.06 -1.98 -4.76
CA VAL A 147 -13.17 -1.11 -5.14
C VAL A 147 -12.75 0.02 -6.07
N LYS A 148 -11.56 0.62 -5.86
CA LYS A 148 -11.12 1.79 -6.61
C LYS A 148 -10.22 1.44 -7.79
N THR A 149 -9.18 0.65 -7.56
CA THR A 149 -8.20 0.35 -8.62
C THR A 149 -8.46 -0.98 -9.34
N LYS A 150 -9.26 -1.88 -8.76
CA LYS A 150 -9.51 -3.24 -9.28
C LYS A 150 -8.21 -3.98 -9.65
N ASN A 151 -7.15 -3.72 -8.89
CA ASN A 151 -5.81 -4.24 -9.16
C ASN A 151 -5.67 -5.67 -8.62
N LEU A 152 -5.88 -6.67 -9.47
CA LEU A 152 -5.85 -8.08 -9.06
C LEU A 152 -4.51 -8.50 -8.43
N LYS A 153 -3.37 -8.00 -8.94
CA LYS A 153 -2.05 -8.31 -8.38
C LYS A 153 -1.90 -7.77 -6.96
N LEU A 154 -2.32 -6.51 -6.75
CA LEU A 154 -2.30 -5.89 -5.43
C LEU A 154 -3.28 -6.55 -4.46
N ILE A 155 -4.48 -6.91 -4.92
CA ILE A 155 -5.47 -7.66 -4.13
C ILE A 155 -4.86 -8.97 -3.63
N LYS A 156 -4.21 -9.74 -4.52
CA LYS A 156 -3.55 -11.00 -4.16
C LYS A 156 -2.44 -10.79 -3.14
N LEU A 157 -1.57 -9.81 -3.39
CA LEU A 157 -0.48 -9.47 -2.49
C LEU A 157 -0.98 -9.12 -1.08
N LEU A 158 -2.03 -8.30 -0.99
CA LEU A 158 -2.63 -7.90 0.27
C LEU A 158 -3.30 -9.08 0.98
N LEU A 159 -4.12 -9.87 0.27
CA LEU A 159 -4.76 -11.07 0.84
C LEU A 159 -3.73 -12.08 1.36
N PHE A 160 -2.65 -12.29 0.60
CA PHE A 160 -1.57 -13.19 0.98
C PHE A 160 -0.90 -12.73 2.29
N ASN A 161 -0.75 -11.42 2.48
CA ASN A 161 -0.20 -10.83 3.71
C ASN A 161 -1.25 -10.64 4.83
N GLY A 162 -2.42 -11.28 4.72
CA GLY A 162 -3.44 -11.26 5.78
C GLY A 162 -4.26 -9.97 5.85
N ALA A 163 -4.41 -9.26 4.73
CA ALA A 163 -5.21 -8.05 4.69
C ALA A 163 -6.71 -8.33 4.88
N ILE A 164 -7.36 -7.50 5.70
CA ILE A 164 -8.81 -7.54 5.93
C ILE A 164 -9.53 -6.53 5.02
N LEU A 165 -10.73 -6.88 4.58
CA LEU A 165 -11.52 -5.99 3.72
C LEU A 165 -12.10 -4.81 4.53
N HIS A 166 -12.56 -5.07 5.76
CA HIS A 166 -13.08 -4.08 6.69
C HIS A 166 -12.75 -4.49 8.14
N PRO A 167 -12.31 -3.57 9.02
CA PRO A 167 -12.01 -3.90 10.41
C PRO A 167 -13.23 -4.26 11.27
N GLN A 168 -14.41 -3.70 10.96
CA GLN A 168 -15.66 -4.01 11.67
C GLN A 168 -16.31 -5.33 11.22
N ASN A 169 -15.90 -5.84 10.06
CA ASN A 169 -16.37 -7.10 9.54
C ASN A 169 -15.13 -7.99 9.46
N GLU A 170 -14.83 -8.69 10.58
CA GLU A 170 -14.14 -9.99 10.47
C GLU A 170 -14.69 -10.68 9.23
N ILE A 171 -13.81 -11.16 8.37
CA ILE A 171 -14.13 -11.67 7.03
C ILE A 171 -14.99 -12.94 7.15
N ARG A 172 -16.21 -12.81 7.64
CA ARG A 172 -17.31 -13.65 7.26
C ARG A 172 -17.75 -13.06 5.94
N VAL A 173 -17.44 -13.79 4.88
CA VAL A 173 -18.00 -13.59 3.53
C VAL A 173 -19.48 -13.94 3.56
N ASP A 174 -20.19 -13.48 4.59
CA ASP A 174 -21.63 -13.52 4.67
C ASP A 174 -22.06 -12.44 3.70
N ALA A 175 -22.38 -12.86 2.47
CA ALA A 175 -22.87 -12.05 1.37
C ALA A 175 -24.04 -11.12 1.77
N GLU A 176 -24.62 -11.31 2.95
CA GLU A 176 -25.81 -10.65 3.45
C GLU A 176 -25.57 -9.27 4.10
N LYS A 177 -24.34 -8.94 4.55
CA LYS A 177 -24.03 -7.59 5.12
C LYS A 177 -23.22 -6.68 4.21
N ASN A 178 -22.76 -7.20 3.06
CA ASN A 178 -21.97 -6.47 2.06
C ASN A 178 -22.83 -5.97 0.88
N ALA A 179 -24.13 -5.72 1.09
CA ALA A 179 -25.06 -5.25 0.05
C ALA A 179 -24.66 -3.93 -0.68
N ALA A 180 -23.55 -3.30 -0.29
CA ALA A 180 -22.95 -2.12 -0.93
C ALA A 180 -21.76 -2.43 -1.87
N LEU A 181 -21.19 -3.64 -1.83
CA LEU A 181 -20.14 -4.06 -2.76
C LEU A 181 -20.79 -4.64 -4.02
N LYS A 182 -20.48 -4.03 -5.17
CA LYS A 182 -20.96 -4.49 -6.49
C LYS A 182 -20.46 -5.91 -6.76
N ASP A 183 -21.28 -6.72 -7.43
CA ASP A 183 -20.99 -8.11 -7.79
C ASP A 183 -19.57 -8.29 -8.38
N ASP A 184 -19.14 -7.38 -9.25
CA ASP A 184 -17.78 -7.34 -9.82
C ASP A 184 -16.64 -7.45 -8.78
N VAL A 185 -16.79 -6.79 -7.62
CA VAL A 185 -15.74 -6.75 -6.60
C VAL A 185 -15.71 -8.06 -5.81
N THR A 186 -16.88 -8.64 -5.56
CA THR A 186 -17.02 -9.95 -4.90
C THR A 186 -16.42 -11.04 -5.77
N ASP A 187 -16.65 -11.00 -7.09
CA ASP A 187 -16.07 -11.94 -8.05
C ASP A 187 -14.54 -11.84 -8.09
N LEU A 188 -13.99 -10.61 -8.10
CA LEU A 188 -12.54 -10.39 -8.06
C LEU A 188 -11.90 -10.92 -6.78
N LEU A 189 -12.53 -10.70 -5.62
CA LEU A 189 -12.04 -11.19 -4.34
C LEU A 189 -12.11 -12.72 -4.24
N THR A 190 -13.20 -13.32 -4.72
CA THR A 190 -13.37 -14.78 -4.74
C THR A 190 -12.33 -15.42 -5.64
N LYS A 191 -12.18 -14.91 -6.86
CA LYS A 191 -11.15 -15.38 -7.80
C LYS A 191 -9.74 -15.29 -7.20
N ALA A 192 -9.39 -14.15 -6.57
CA ALA A 192 -8.09 -13.99 -5.94
C ALA A 192 -7.86 -14.99 -4.80
N LYS A 193 -8.88 -15.26 -3.98
CA LYS A 193 -8.81 -16.25 -2.89
C LYS A 193 -8.64 -17.67 -3.41
N ASP A 194 -9.42 -18.06 -4.41
CA ASP A 194 -9.36 -19.42 -4.98
C ASP A 194 -7.97 -19.69 -5.57
N GLU A 195 -7.40 -18.72 -6.30
CA GLU A 195 -6.04 -18.85 -6.84
C GLU A 195 -4.97 -18.95 -5.73
N ILE A 196 -5.11 -18.19 -4.64
CA ILE A 196 -4.20 -18.28 -3.48
C ILE A 196 -4.33 -19.65 -2.79
N ILE A 197 -5.56 -20.12 -2.55
CA ILE A 197 -5.84 -21.42 -1.93
C ILE A 197 -5.27 -22.56 -2.78
N GLU A 198 -5.43 -22.50 -4.10
CA GLU A 198 -4.88 -23.49 -5.02
C GLU A 198 -3.34 -23.58 -4.91
N VAL A 199 -2.66 -22.43 -4.84
CA VAL A 199 -1.21 -22.36 -4.68
C VAL A 199 -0.78 -22.94 -3.33
N TYR A 200 -1.44 -22.55 -2.23
CA TYR A 200 -1.18 -23.12 -0.92
C TYR A 200 -1.34 -24.64 -0.90
N ASN A 201 -2.41 -25.17 -1.52
CA ASN A 201 -2.66 -26.60 -1.60
C ASN A 201 -1.57 -27.33 -2.42
N ARG A 202 -1.09 -26.75 -3.52
CA ARG A 202 0.01 -27.30 -4.32
C ARG A 202 1.32 -27.34 -3.53
N ILE A 203 1.65 -26.27 -2.82
CA ILE A 203 2.87 -26.20 -2.01
C ILE A 203 2.78 -27.17 -0.82
N ALA A 204 1.65 -27.22 -0.11
CA ALA A 204 1.42 -28.17 0.98
C ALA A 204 1.49 -29.63 0.52
N SER A 205 0.95 -29.93 -0.67
CA SER A 205 1.08 -31.26 -1.29
C SER A 205 2.54 -31.62 -1.60
N THR A 206 3.34 -30.61 -1.98
CA THR A 206 4.78 -30.79 -2.25
C THR A 206 5.56 -31.06 -0.97
N GLU A 207 5.32 -30.30 0.11
CA GLU A 207 5.91 -30.55 1.45
C GLU A 207 5.57 -31.96 1.96
N LEU A 208 4.32 -32.37 1.79
CA LEU A 208 3.85 -33.70 2.18
C LEU A 208 4.56 -34.80 1.37
N CYS A 209 4.79 -34.58 0.08
CA CYS A 209 5.50 -35.51 -0.78
C CYS A 209 6.98 -35.63 -0.38
N LEU A 210 7.67 -34.52 -0.12
CA LEU A 210 9.08 -34.50 0.32
C LEU A 210 9.28 -35.28 1.63
N THR A 211 8.38 -35.08 2.59
CA THR A 211 8.46 -35.74 3.90
C THR A 211 8.05 -37.21 3.86
N LYS A 212 6.97 -37.58 3.14
CA LYS A 212 6.44 -38.95 3.14
C LYS A 212 7.04 -39.86 2.07
N CYS A 213 7.32 -39.35 0.88
CA CYS A 213 7.81 -40.17 -0.24
C CYS A 213 9.34 -40.21 -0.29
N PHE A 214 10.00 -39.09 0.02
CA PHE A 214 11.46 -38.95 -0.08
C PHE A 214 12.18 -39.00 1.28
N ALA A 215 11.43 -39.15 2.38
CA ALA A 215 11.96 -39.21 3.76
C ALA A 215 12.88 -38.02 4.11
N ILE A 216 12.64 -36.85 3.50
CA ILE A 216 13.40 -35.63 3.80
C ILE A 216 13.00 -35.14 5.20
N PRO A 217 13.96 -34.70 6.04
CA PRO A 217 13.66 -34.14 7.35
C PRO A 217 12.64 -32.99 7.26
N SER A 218 11.70 -32.95 8.21
CA SER A 218 10.62 -31.96 8.23
C SER A 218 11.10 -30.52 8.16
N ASP A 219 12.25 -30.22 8.76
CA ASP A 219 12.81 -28.86 8.81
C ASP A 219 13.28 -28.40 7.43
N VAL A 220 13.84 -29.31 6.63
CA VAL A 220 14.28 -29.03 5.25
C VAL A 220 13.08 -28.90 4.32
N ALA A 221 12.08 -29.78 4.46
CA ALA A 221 10.84 -29.67 3.68
C ALA A 221 10.09 -28.36 3.97
N ARG A 222 10.13 -27.90 5.23
CA ARG A 222 9.60 -26.59 5.65
C ARG A 222 10.34 -25.43 4.99
N GLN A 223 11.67 -25.46 4.95
CA GLN A 223 12.46 -24.43 4.25
C GLN A 223 12.12 -24.36 2.75
N VAL A 224 11.96 -25.52 2.10
CA VAL A 224 11.55 -25.57 0.69
C VAL A 224 10.16 -24.98 0.51
N ARG A 225 9.21 -25.30 1.41
CA ARG A 225 7.86 -24.71 1.41
C ARG A 225 7.92 -23.19 1.51
N ASP A 226 8.68 -22.66 2.46
CA ASP A 226 8.80 -21.22 2.70
C ASP A 226 9.45 -20.52 1.49
N GLN A 227 10.48 -21.11 0.87
CA GLN A 227 11.07 -20.62 -0.38
C GLN A 227 10.05 -20.62 -1.54
N MET A 228 9.25 -21.67 -1.70
CA MET A 228 8.22 -21.73 -2.75
C MET A 228 7.13 -20.67 -2.56
N LEU A 229 6.82 -20.31 -1.31
CA LEU A 229 5.89 -19.22 -1.00
C LEU A 229 6.52 -17.87 -1.34
N GLU A 230 7.79 -17.64 -0.99
CA GLU A 230 8.53 -16.43 -1.38
C GLU A 230 8.60 -16.28 -2.91
N ASP A 231 8.95 -17.35 -3.63
CA ASP A 231 8.99 -17.36 -5.08
C ASP A 231 7.62 -17.06 -5.69
N TYR A 232 6.53 -17.56 -5.09
CA TYR A 232 5.18 -17.23 -5.53
C TYR A 232 4.87 -15.75 -5.35
N ILE A 233 5.13 -15.19 -4.16
CA ILE A 233 4.95 -13.76 -3.87
C ILE A 233 5.76 -12.91 -4.85
N ASP A 234 6.95 -13.36 -5.21
CA ASP A 234 7.80 -12.65 -6.16
C ASP A 234 7.26 -12.64 -7.58
N ASN A 235 6.46 -13.64 -7.95
CA ASN A 235 5.90 -13.82 -9.28
C ASN A 235 4.41 -13.43 -9.42
N ILE A 236 3.76 -12.87 -8.38
CA ILE A 236 2.40 -12.27 -8.48
C ILE A 236 2.38 -11.11 -9.48
#